data_AF-A0A936B8Q7-F1
#
_entry.id   AF-A0A936B8Q7-F1
#
_cell.length_a   1.000
_cell.length_b   1.000
_cell.length_c   1.000
_cell.angle_alpha   90.00
_cell.angle_beta   90.00
_cell.angle_gamma   90.00
#
_symmetry.space_group_name_H-M   'P 1'
#
loop_
_entity.id
_entity.type
_entity.pdbx_description
1 polymer ?
#
loop_
_entity_poly.entity_id
_entity_poly.type
_entity_poly.pdbx_seq_one_letter_code
_entity_poly.pdbx_strand_id
1 'polypeptide(L)'
;MYPPKFEYHRAGSVAEALKLKGELGEAKFLAGGHSLIPVLKLRLTAVENLIDIGRIAGLSGISASNGSTQIGALTTHATVEKAANLPHILPQAAGWIGDPMVRNRGTVGGNVAHADPASDLPTVFMALGAHFHITGASGERTVAAADFFTGLFETALGEDEMLTAVSFPSRASGTGSAYAKLFNPASRYAMVGAGAVVTVADGKCTSASVAIGGLTPNARPCPSVVAGLVGQELTDGVLEAAAKAVADDLGDEVTGDIHASGEYRRQMAPVFVARALMEARGG
;
A
#
# COMPACT_ATOMS: atom_id res chain seq x y z
N MET A 1 24.25 -10.25 9.16
CA MET A 1 23.67 -11.40 8.40
C MET A 1 22.87 -12.34 9.31
N TYR A 2 23.32 -12.62 10.54
CA TYR A 2 22.59 -13.49 11.47
C TYR A 2 21.66 -12.68 12.40
N PRO A 3 20.37 -13.04 12.50
CA PRO A 3 19.46 -12.38 13.44
C PRO A 3 19.86 -12.68 14.89
N PRO A 4 19.46 -11.84 15.85
CA PRO A 4 19.49 -12.20 17.27
C PRO A 4 18.71 -13.50 17.53
N LYS A 5 18.97 -14.15 18.67
CA LYS A 5 18.13 -15.27 19.12
C LYS A 5 16.74 -14.75 19.43
N PHE A 6 15.72 -15.52 19.07
CA PHE A 6 14.32 -15.28 19.39
C PHE A 6 13.63 -16.63 19.60
N GLU A 7 12.55 -16.62 20.35
CA GLU A 7 11.60 -17.73 20.41
C GLU A 7 10.60 -17.61 19.26
N TYR A 8 10.19 -18.78 18.75
CA TYR A 8 9.27 -18.88 17.62
C TYR A 8 7.99 -19.57 18.08
N HIS A 9 6.89 -18.87 17.91
CA HIS A 9 5.54 -19.30 18.24
C HIS A 9 4.73 -19.38 16.95
N ARG A 10 3.80 -20.33 16.88
CA ARG A 10 2.95 -20.50 15.71
C ARG A 10 1.50 -20.45 16.13
N ALA A 11 0.76 -19.50 15.57
CA ALA A 11 -0.68 -19.38 15.82
C ALA A 11 -1.49 -20.09 14.72
N GLY A 12 -2.55 -20.79 15.12
CA GLY A 12 -3.53 -21.41 14.24
C GLY A 12 -4.75 -20.53 13.97
N SER A 13 -4.95 -19.45 14.75
CA SER A 13 -6.08 -18.51 14.61
C SER A 13 -5.68 -17.08 14.97
N VAL A 14 -6.50 -16.09 14.55
CA VAL A 14 -6.33 -14.68 14.97
C VAL A 14 -6.39 -14.54 16.48
N ALA A 15 -7.38 -15.18 17.12
CA ALA A 15 -7.56 -15.13 18.56
C ALA A 15 -6.34 -15.68 19.32
N GLU A 16 -5.76 -16.79 18.84
CA GLU A 16 -4.54 -17.36 19.41
C GLU A 16 -3.33 -16.45 19.21
N ALA A 17 -3.18 -15.84 18.02
CA ALA A 17 -2.09 -14.92 17.75
C ALA A 17 -2.13 -13.68 18.65
N LEU A 18 -3.32 -13.10 18.85
CA LEU A 18 -3.54 -11.96 19.74
C LEU A 18 -3.34 -12.34 21.20
N LYS A 19 -3.78 -13.53 21.61
CA LYS A 19 -3.51 -14.06 22.95
C LYS A 19 -2.01 -14.18 23.21
N LEU A 20 -1.26 -14.80 22.29
CA LEU A 20 0.20 -14.90 22.38
C LEU A 20 0.85 -13.51 22.42
N LYS A 21 0.36 -12.56 21.63
CA LYS A 21 0.87 -11.17 21.62
C LYS A 21 0.72 -10.52 23.00
N GLY A 22 -0.45 -10.65 23.63
CA GLY A 22 -0.69 -10.13 24.98
C GLY A 22 0.12 -10.84 26.08
N GLU A 23 0.37 -12.14 25.94
CA GLU A 23 1.18 -12.92 26.90
C GLU A 23 2.68 -12.64 26.77
N LEU A 24 3.17 -12.39 25.55
CA LEU A 24 4.60 -12.26 25.24
C LEU A 24 5.09 -10.81 25.12
N GLY A 25 4.19 -9.82 25.27
CA GLY A 25 4.53 -8.39 25.21
C GLY A 25 5.02 -7.94 23.83
N GLU A 26 6.26 -7.48 23.72
CA GLU A 26 6.91 -6.94 22.51
C GLU A 26 7.17 -7.98 21.40
N ALA A 27 6.35 -9.03 21.29
CA ALA A 27 6.39 -9.98 20.20
C ALA A 27 6.02 -9.32 18.86
N LYS A 28 6.60 -9.79 17.75
CA LYS A 28 6.21 -9.33 16.40
C LYS A 28 5.54 -10.44 15.62
N PHE A 29 4.49 -10.09 14.87
CA PHE A 29 3.87 -11.01 13.93
C PHE A 29 4.79 -11.26 12.73
N LEU A 30 4.98 -12.53 12.39
CA LEU A 30 5.70 -12.98 11.23
C LEU A 30 4.70 -13.44 10.16
N ALA A 31 4.46 -12.56 9.17
CA ALA A 31 3.71 -12.89 7.96
C ALA A 31 4.65 -13.46 6.88
N GLY A 32 4.82 -12.74 5.77
CA GLY A 32 5.76 -13.12 4.69
C GLY A 32 7.24 -13.04 5.06
N GLY A 33 7.58 -12.27 6.08
CA GLY A 33 8.95 -12.11 6.62
C GLY A 33 9.91 -11.29 5.75
N HIS A 34 9.49 -10.79 4.59
CA HIS A 34 10.39 -10.14 3.61
C HIS A 34 10.75 -8.67 3.92
N SER A 35 10.26 -8.12 5.03
CA SER A 35 10.78 -6.89 5.63
C SER A 35 11.38 -7.17 7.01
N LEU A 36 10.64 -7.88 7.87
CA LEU A 36 11.05 -8.19 9.24
C LEU A 36 12.34 -9.03 9.33
N ILE A 37 12.46 -10.11 8.55
CA ILE A 37 13.67 -10.97 8.62
C ILE A 37 14.91 -10.20 8.13
N PRO A 38 14.87 -9.44 7.01
CA PRO A 38 15.98 -8.57 6.63
C PRO A 38 16.43 -7.61 7.73
N VAL A 39 15.52 -6.88 8.38
CA VAL A 39 15.90 -5.92 9.44
C VAL A 39 16.47 -6.61 10.68
N LEU A 40 15.99 -7.82 11.02
CA LEU A 40 16.59 -8.65 12.08
C LEU A 40 18.00 -9.13 11.72
N LYS A 41 18.22 -9.59 10.48
CA LYS A 41 19.54 -10.03 9.99
C LYS A 41 20.58 -8.91 9.96
N LEU A 42 20.13 -7.68 9.76
CA LEU A 42 20.93 -6.46 9.82
C LEU A 42 21.03 -5.88 11.24
N ARG A 43 20.26 -6.42 12.20
CA ARG A 43 20.18 -5.95 13.59
C ARG A 43 19.76 -4.49 13.72
N LEU A 44 18.93 -4.02 12.78
CA LEU A 44 18.26 -2.72 12.88
C LEU A 44 17.12 -2.76 13.90
N THR A 45 16.62 -3.96 14.20
CA THR A 45 15.71 -4.25 15.31
C THR A 45 16.10 -5.59 15.94
N ALA A 46 15.63 -5.82 17.17
CA ALA A 46 15.66 -7.11 17.85
C ALA A 46 14.26 -7.41 18.39
N VAL A 47 13.94 -8.69 18.50
CA VAL A 47 12.69 -9.19 19.09
C VAL A 47 13.02 -10.43 19.87
N GLU A 48 12.35 -10.61 21.01
CA GLU A 48 12.49 -11.84 21.80
C GLU A 48 11.55 -12.93 21.28
N ASN A 49 10.41 -12.54 20.73
CA ASN A 49 9.33 -13.44 20.33
C ASN A 49 8.84 -13.12 18.90
N LEU A 50 8.77 -14.14 18.06
CA LEU A 50 8.09 -14.09 16.77
C LEU A 50 6.86 -14.99 16.78
N ILE A 51 5.72 -14.44 16.39
CA ILE A 51 4.46 -15.17 16.25
C ILE A 51 4.17 -15.35 14.76
N ASP A 52 4.41 -16.54 14.23
CA ASP A 52 4.09 -16.88 12.84
C ASP A 52 2.57 -17.00 12.66
N ILE A 53 2.06 -16.11 11.79
CA ILE A 53 0.66 -16.02 11.42
C ILE A 53 0.41 -16.56 10.01
N GLY A 54 1.45 -16.94 9.26
CA GLY A 54 1.42 -17.27 7.84
C GLY A 54 0.58 -18.48 7.44
N ARG A 55 -0.06 -19.16 8.39
CA ARG A 55 -0.92 -20.34 8.17
C ARG A 55 -2.31 -20.20 8.80
N ILE A 56 -2.66 -19.03 9.32
CA ILE A 56 -4.01 -18.78 9.84
C ILE A 56 -4.99 -18.82 8.67
N ALA A 57 -5.95 -19.75 8.74
CA ALA A 57 -6.99 -19.88 7.73
C ALA A 57 -7.90 -18.64 7.73
N GLY A 58 -8.44 -18.29 6.56
CA GLY A 58 -9.34 -17.15 6.40
C GLY A 58 -8.66 -15.78 6.28
N LEU A 59 -7.35 -15.68 6.49
CA LEU A 59 -6.60 -14.42 6.29
C LEU A 59 -5.98 -14.29 4.90
N SER A 60 -6.18 -15.24 4.00
CA SER A 60 -5.70 -15.20 2.61
C SER A 60 -6.86 -15.35 1.64
N GLY A 61 -6.81 -14.64 0.52
CA GLY A 61 -7.80 -14.74 -0.54
C GLY A 61 -8.33 -13.37 -0.96
N ILE A 62 -9.05 -13.38 -2.07
CA ILE A 62 -9.70 -12.21 -2.64
C ILE A 62 -11.17 -12.56 -2.80
N SER A 63 -12.05 -11.75 -2.23
CA SER A 63 -13.50 -11.90 -2.37
C SER A 63 -14.12 -10.58 -2.79
N ALA A 64 -15.26 -10.65 -3.48
CA ALA A 64 -16.07 -9.49 -3.79
C ALA A 64 -17.49 -9.76 -3.31
N SER A 65 -18.04 -8.86 -2.51
CA SER A 65 -19.41 -8.95 -1.99
C SER A 65 -19.96 -7.56 -1.68
N ASN A 66 -21.26 -7.38 -1.86
CA ASN A 66 -21.99 -6.16 -1.45
C ASN A 66 -21.36 -4.85 -1.96
N GLY A 67 -20.86 -4.82 -3.21
CA GLY A 67 -20.24 -3.63 -3.79
C GLY A 67 -18.89 -3.27 -3.19
N SER A 68 -18.21 -4.21 -2.54
CA SER A 68 -16.84 -4.07 -2.04
C SER A 68 -16.00 -5.29 -2.40
N THR A 69 -14.72 -5.05 -2.70
CA THR A 69 -13.71 -6.11 -2.81
C THR A 69 -12.93 -6.15 -1.50
N GLN A 70 -12.62 -7.36 -1.02
CA GLN A 70 -11.82 -7.59 0.17
C GLN A 70 -10.63 -8.49 -0.16
N ILE A 71 -9.48 -8.17 0.42
CA ILE A 71 -8.24 -8.92 0.32
C ILE A 71 -7.77 -9.28 1.72
N GLY A 72 -7.63 -10.57 2.01
CA GLY A 72 -7.09 -11.03 3.29
C GLY A 72 -5.62 -10.59 3.48
N ALA A 73 -5.24 -10.24 4.71
CA ALA A 73 -3.91 -9.71 5.03
C ALA A 73 -2.73 -10.63 4.66
N LEU A 74 -2.92 -11.94 4.64
CA LEU A 74 -1.90 -12.94 4.24
C LEU A 74 -1.93 -13.27 2.75
N THR A 75 -2.77 -12.62 1.95
CA THR A 75 -2.74 -12.74 0.48
C THR A 75 -1.38 -12.28 -0.02
N THR A 76 -0.71 -13.11 -0.81
CA THR A 76 0.64 -12.81 -1.29
C THR A 76 0.61 -11.80 -2.45
N HIS A 77 1.70 -11.07 -2.64
CA HIS A 77 1.82 -10.17 -3.80
C HIS A 77 1.68 -10.95 -5.12
N ALA A 78 2.20 -12.17 -5.20
CA ALA A 78 2.06 -13.03 -6.39
C ALA A 78 0.60 -13.43 -6.68
N THR A 79 -0.23 -13.59 -5.65
CA THR A 79 -1.67 -13.81 -5.85
C THR A 79 -2.36 -12.56 -6.37
N VAL A 80 -2.02 -11.38 -5.83
CA VAL A 80 -2.57 -10.09 -6.29
C VAL A 80 -2.13 -9.78 -7.73
N GLU A 81 -0.86 -10.00 -8.07
CA GLU A 81 -0.28 -9.81 -9.41
C GLU A 81 -1.03 -10.59 -10.50
N LYS A 82 -1.63 -11.75 -10.16
CA LYS A 82 -2.31 -12.63 -11.11
C LYS A 82 -3.84 -12.51 -11.08
N ALA A 83 -4.39 -11.66 -10.22
CA ALA A 83 -5.83 -11.59 -9.99
C ALA A 83 -6.51 -10.70 -11.06
N ALA A 84 -7.16 -11.34 -12.04
CA ALA A 84 -7.86 -10.65 -13.12
C ALA A 84 -9.14 -9.91 -12.68
N ASN A 85 -9.68 -10.25 -11.50
CA ASN A 85 -10.90 -9.64 -10.96
C ASN A 85 -10.63 -8.40 -10.07
N LEU A 86 -9.37 -7.98 -9.95
CA LEU A 86 -9.00 -6.76 -9.23
C LEU A 86 -8.89 -5.58 -10.21
N PRO A 87 -9.11 -4.33 -9.74
CA PRO A 87 -8.77 -3.15 -10.52
C PRO A 87 -7.29 -3.18 -10.95
N HIS A 88 -7.01 -2.85 -12.22
CA HIS A 88 -5.69 -2.98 -12.85
C HIS A 88 -4.51 -2.42 -12.04
N ILE A 89 -4.73 -1.33 -11.30
CA ILE A 89 -3.75 -0.72 -10.38
C ILE A 89 -3.12 -1.73 -9.39
N LEU A 90 -3.90 -2.72 -8.91
CA LEU A 90 -3.44 -3.69 -7.92
C LEU A 90 -2.52 -4.75 -8.51
N PRO A 91 -2.91 -5.51 -9.56
CA PRO A 91 -2.00 -6.42 -10.24
C PRO A 91 -0.75 -5.72 -10.76
N GLN A 92 -0.90 -4.51 -11.33
CA GLN A 92 0.21 -3.71 -11.84
C GLN A 92 1.21 -3.37 -10.73
N ALA A 93 0.76 -2.79 -9.62
CA ALA A 93 1.64 -2.47 -8.50
C ALA A 93 2.26 -3.71 -7.86
N ALA A 94 1.48 -4.77 -7.68
CA ALA A 94 1.97 -6.02 -7.11
C ALA A 94 3.09 -6.64 -7.96
N GLY A 95 3.00 -6.58 -9.29
CA GLY A 95 4.05 -7.04 -10.21
C GLY A 95 5.37 -6.25 -10.11
N TRP A 96 5.33 -5.01 -9.63
CA TRP A 96 6.51 -4.16 -9.38
C TRP A 96 7.18 -4.39 -8.02
N ILE A 97 6.54 -5.11 -7.10
CA ILE A 97 7.09 -5.35 -5.76
C ILE A 97 8.18 -6.42 -5.84
N GLY A 98 9.40 -6.04 -5.43
CA GLY A 98 10.54 -6.95 -5.32
C GLY A 98 10.75 -7.83 -6.56
N ASP A 99 11.22 -9.04 -6.32
CA ASP A 99 11.35 -10.10 -7.33
C ASP A 99 10.27 -11.18 -7.12
N PRO A 100 10.13 -12.17 -8.03
CA PRO A 100 9.13 -13.22 -7.86
C PRO A 100 9.22 -14.01 -6.55
N MET A 101 10.39 -14.10 -5.92
CA MET A 101 10.59 -14.85 -4.67
C MET A 101 10.07 -14.03 -3.49
N VAL A 102 10.35 -12.73 -3.50
CA VAL A 102 9.71 -11.76 -2.60
C VAL A 102 8.20 -11.82 -2.76
N ARG A 103 7.67 -11.81 -3.98
CA ARG A 103 6.21 -11.79 -4.21
C ARG A 103 5.48 -13.06 -3.79
N ASN A 104 6.13 -14.21 -3.87
CA ASN A 104 5.55 -15.48 -3.42
C ASN A 104 5.45 -15.60 -1.90
N ARG A 105 6.09 -14.72 -1.14
CA ARG A 105 6.12 -14.76 0.33
C ARG A 105 5.57 -13.50 0.97
N GLY A 106 5.95 -12.33 0.47
CA GLY A 106 5.44 -11.03 0.90
C GLY A 106 3.93 -10.96 0.75
N THR A 107 3.29 -10.37 1.77
CA THR A 107 1.84 -10.35 1.95
C THR A 107 1.32 -8.93 1.92
N VAL A 108 0.09 -8.74 1.44
CA VAL A 108 -0.62 -7.44 1.44
C VAL A 108 -0.60 -6.78 2.81
N GLY A 109 -1.04 -7.48 3.84
CA GLY A 109 -1.10 -6.96 5.20
C GLY A 109 0.28 -6.68 5.79
N GLY A 110 1.26 -7.56 5.56
CA GLY A 110 2.64 -7.30 5.95
C GLY A 110 3.26 -6.05 5.30
N ASN A 111 2.95 -5.76 4.03
CA ASN A 111 3.43 -4.55 3.36
C ASN A 111 2.76 -3.29 3.93
N VAL A 112 1.45 -3.33 4.13
CA VAL A 112 0.68 -2.22 4.71
C VAL A 112 1.07 -1.95 6.16
N ALA A 113 1.11 -2.98 7.00
CA ALA A 113 1.44 -2.85 8.43
C ALA A 113 2.91 -2.48 8.68
N HIS A 114 3.82 -2.76 7.73
CA HIS A 114 5.19 -2.30 7.85
C HIS A 114 5.34 -0.80 7.59
N ALA A 115 4.46 -0.23 6.74
CA ALA A 115 4.40 1.20 6.44
C ALA A 115 5.74 1.84 6.03
N ASP A 116 6.57 1.09 5.30
CA ASP A 116 7.74 1.67 4.65
C ASP A 116 7.26 2.71 3.61
N PRO A 117 7.73 3.97 3.67
CA PRO A 117 7.28 5.01 2.74
C PRO A 117 7.53 4.67 1.27
N ALA A 118 8.51 3.81 0.99
CA ALA A 118 8.87 3.37 -0.35
C ALA A 118 8.03 2.19 -0.86
N SER A 119 7.11 1.65 -0.03
CA SER A 119 6.20 0.58 -0.40
C SER A 119 5.09 1.03 -1.36
N ASP A 120 4.74 0.15 -2.28
CA ASP A 120 3.77 0.44 -3.34
C ASP A 120 2.32 0.40 -2.83
N LEU A 121 1.95 -0.61 -2.03
CA LEU A 121 0.54 -0.85 -1.68
C LEU A 121 -0.09 0.24 -0.81
N PRO A 122 0.61 0.90 0.14
CA PRO A 122 0.07 2.08 0.82
C PRO A 122 -0.47 3.13 -0.15
N THR A 123 0.28 3.45 -1.21
CA THR A 123 -0.11 4.41 -2.24
C THR A 123 -1.32 3.93 -3.04
N VAL A 124 -1.33 2.66 -3.43
CA VAL A 124 -2.44 2.06 -4.20
C VAL A 124 -3.72 2.02 -3.38
N PHE A 125 -3.65 1.62 -2.12
CA PHE A 125 -4.82 1.56 -1.24
C PHE A 125 -5.33 2.95 -0.86
N MET A 126 -4.45 3.94 -0.73
CA MET A 126 -4.83 5.35 -0.62
C MET A 126 -5.64 5.80 -1.84
N ALA A 127 -5.13 5.56 -3.06
CA ALA A 127 -5.83 5.92 -4.30
C ALA A 127 -7.18 5.19 -4.45
N LEU A 128 -7.27 3.94 -3.98
CA LEU A 128 -8.50 3.14 -3.99
C LEU A 128 -9.55 3.56 -2.95
N GLY A 129 -9.22 4.46 -2.02
CA GLY A 129 -10.10 4.76 -0.88
C GLY A 129 -10.33 3.53 0.00
N ALA A 130 -9.27 2.76 0.23
CA ALA A 130 -9.36 1.52 0.96
C ALA A 130 -9.64 1.71 2.46
N HIS A 131 -10.11 0.65 3.07
CA HIS A 131 -10.37 0.51 4.50
C HIS A 131 -9.58 -0.70 5.01
N PHE A 132 -8.95 -0.55 6.16
CA PHE A 132 -8.13 -1.57 6.80
C PHE A 132 -8.88 -2.16 7.99
N HIS A 133 -9.10 -3.47 7.95
CA HIS A 133 -9.82 -4.20 8.99
C HIS A 133 -8.84 -4.75 10.00
N ILE A 134 -9.05 -4.38 11.26
CA ILE A 134 -8.14 -4.61 12.36
C ILE A 134 -8.89 -5.39 13.43
N THR A 135 -8.26 -6.44 13.94
CA THR A 135 -8.76 -7.22 15.06
C THR A 135 -7.79 -7.10 16.22
N GLY A 136 -8.31 -6.76 17.40
CA GLY A 136 -7.57 -6.71 18.66
C GLY A 136 -8.33 -7.39 19.79
N ALA A 137 -7.78 -7.36 21.01
CA ALA A 137 -8.42 -7.95 22.19
C ALA A 137 -9.81 -7.35 22.48
N SER A 138 -10.00 -6.07 22.16
CA SER A 138 -11.26 -5.34 22.37
C SER A 138 -12.29 -5.53 21.24
N GLY A 139 -12.00 -6.35 20.24
CA GLY A 139 -12.87 -6.63 19.10
C GLY A 139 -12.31 -6.17 17.76
N GLU A 140 -13.21 -5.92 16.81
CA GLU A 140 -12.87 -5.53 15.45
C GLU A 140 -13.13 -4.03 15.22
N ARG A 141 -12.26 -3.39 14.45
CA ARG A 141 -12.46 -2.02 13.97
C ARG A 141 -11.96 -1.87 12.54
N THR A 142 -12.40 -0.79 11.91
CA THR A 142 -12.00 -0.46 10.54
C THR A 142 -11.44 0.96 10.51
N VAL A 143 -10.34 1.16 9.79
CA VAL A 143 -9.66 2.46 9.64
C VAL A 143 -9.53 2.78 8.16
N ALA A 144 -9.90 4.00 7.74
CA ALA A 144 -9.70 4.42 6.36
C ALA A 144 -8.20 4.53 6.05
N ALA A 145 -7.80 4.29 4.79
CA ALA A 145 -6.39 4.38 4.40
C ALA A 145 -5.77 5.75 4.69
N ALA A 146 -6.57 6.82 4.56
CA ALA A 146 -6.17 8.20 4.86
C ALA A 146 -5.79 8.43 6.33
N ASP A 147 -6.33 7.63 7.25
CA ASP A 147 -6.13 7.77 8.70
C ASP A 147 -5.19 6.70 9.27
N PHE A 148 -4.75 5.76 8.44
CA PHE A 148 -4.00 4.60 8.90
C PHE A 148 -2.49 4.82 8.99
N PHE A 149 -1.91 5.62 8.08
CA PHE A 149 -0.47 5.88 8.08
C PHE A 149 -0.20 7.18 8.81
N THR A 150 0.39 7.11 10.00
CA THR A 150 0.54 8.26 10.90
C THR A 150 1.92 8.90 10.84
N GLY A 151 2.91 8.21 10.26
CA GLY A 151 4.28 8.70 10.16
C GLY A 151 5.21 7.72 9.43
N LEU A 152 6.51 7.98 9.53
CA LEU A 152 7.57 7.15 8.93
C LEU A 152 7.65 5.79 9.65
N PHE A 153 7.28 4.70 8.98
CA PHE A 153 7.14 3.36 9.58
C PHE A 153 6.10 3.28 10.72
N GLU A 154 5.17 4.24 10.79
CA GLU A 154 4.14 4.30 11.83
C GLU A 154 2.74 4.16 11.24
N THR A 155 1.90 3.43 11.96
CA THR A 155 0.51 3.19 11.59
C THR A 155 -0.42 3.39 12.78
N ALA A 156 -1.72 3.47 12.50
CA ALA A 156 -2.76 3.50 13.51
C ALA A 156 -3.00 2.15 14.20
N LEU A 157 -2.23 1.09 13.91
CA LEU A 157 -2.33 -0.19 14.64
C LEU A 157 -1.88 -0.02 16.09
N GLY A 158 -2.70 -0.48 17.03
CA GLY A 158 -2.34 -0.61 18.43
C GLY A 158 -1.37 -1.79 18.67
N GLU A 159 -0.76 -1.81 19.86
CA GLU A 159 0.25 -2.81 20.24
C GLU A 159 -0.29 -4.25 20.21
N ASP A 160 -1.57 -4.44 20.51
CA ASP A 160 -2.26 -5.73 20.59
C ASP A 160 -3.28 -5.92 19.45
N GLU A 161 -2.96 -5.39 18.27
CA GLU A 161 -3.83 -5.44 17.10
C GLU A 161 -3.17 -6.11 15.89
N MET A 162 -4.02 -6.70 15.05
CA MET A 162 -3.64 -7.34 13.82
C MET A 162 -4.47 -6.80 12.67
N LEU A 163 -3.81 -6.37 11.59
CA LEU A 163 -4.45 -6.15 10.31
C LEU A 163 -4.87 -7.51 9.73
N THR A 164 -6.16 -7.75 9.57
CA THR A 164 -6.72 -9.03 9.11
C THR A 164 -7.17 -8.99 7.64
N ALA A 165 -7.59 -7.83 7.15
CA ALA A 165 -7.96 -7.64 5.75
C ALA A 165 -7.90 -6.18 5.30
N VAL A 166 -7.98 -5.98 4.00
CA VAL A 166 -8.16 -4.68 3.35
C VAL A 166 -9.40 -4.75 2.46
N SER A 167 -10.27 -3.75 2.49
CA SER A 167 -11.39 -3.62 1.56
C SER A 167 -11.38 -2.31 0.80
N PHE A 168 -11.99 -2.27 -0.38
CA PHE A 168 -12.20 -1.04 -1.14
C PHE A 168 -13.46 -1.19 -2.00
N PRO A 169 -14.15 -0.07 -2.29
CA PRO A 169 -15.40 -0.11 -3.03
C PRO A 169 -15.21 -0.71 -4.43
N SER A 170 -16.21 -1.49 -4.86
CA SER A 170 -16.36 -1.86 -6.27
C SER A 170 -16.54 -0.60 -7.11
N ARG A 171 -16.04 -0.64 -8.33
CA ARG A 171 -15.95 0.54 -9.18
C ARG A 171 -17.16 0.66 -10.09
N ALA A 172 -17.52 1.92 -10.37
CA ALA A 172 -18.54 2.23 -11.36
C ALA A 172 -18.06 1.84 -12.76
N SER A 173 -19.02 1.71 -13.68
CA SER A 173 -18.68 1.62 -15.11
C SER A 173 -17.94 2.88 -15.54
N GLY A 174 -16.98 2.74 -16.46
CA GLY A 174 -16.13 3.86 -16.91
C GLY A 174 -15.02 4.26 -15.93
N THR A 175 -14.80 3.52 -14.84
CA THR A 175 -13.67 3.74 -13.93
C THR A 175 -12.42 2.99 -14.38
N GLY A 176 -11.37 3.71 -14.75
CA GLY A 176 -10.04 3.16 -14.99
C GLY A 176 -9.06 3.46 -13.84
N SER A 177 -7.94 2.75 -13.79
CA SER A 177 -6.85 3.06 -12.85
C SER A 177 -5.51 2.50 -13.26
N ALA A 178 -4.45 3.16 -12.78
CA ALA A 178 -3.09 2.71 -12.97
C ALA A 178 -2.19 3.15 -11.82
N TYR A 179 -1.04 2.49 -11.74
CA TYR A 179 0.07 2.79 -10.85
C TYR A 179 1.34 3.00 -11.67
N ALA A 180 1.92 4.19 -11.59
CA ALA A 180 3.19 4.51 -12.24
C ALA A 180 4.28 4.67 -11.18
N LYS A 181 5.45 4.10 -11.44
CA LYS A 181 6.54 4.04 -10.47
C LYS A 181 7.90 4.40 -11.07
N LEU A 182 8.58 5.35 -10.46
CA LEU A 182 10.03 5.49 -10.54
C LEU A 182 10.64 4.60 -9.47
N PHE A 183 11.40 3.58 -9.87
CA PHE A 183 11.94 2.60 -8.93
C PHE A 183 13.47 2.58 -8.90
N ASN A 184 14.01 2.25 -7.73
CA ASN A 184 15.42 1.91 -7.61
C ASN A 184 15.71 0.58 -8.34
N PRO A 185 16.65 0.52 -9.30
CA PRO A 185 16.89 -0.69 -10.10
C PRO A 185 17.32 -1.92 -9.28
N ALA A 186 17.98 -1.73 -8.13
CA ALA A 186 18.47 -2.82 -7.30
C ALA A 186 17.41 -3.31 -6.30
N SER A 187 16.82 -2.40 -5.53
CA SER A 187 15.85 -2.77 -4.48
C SER A 187 14.42 -2.91 -4.99
N ARG A 188 14.12 -2.35 -6.17
CA ARG A 188 12.76 -2.19 -6.72
C ARG A 188 11.84 -1.32 -5.88
N TYR A 189 12.28 -0.68 -4.79
CA TYR A 189 11.45 0.26 -4.03
C TYR A 189 11.11 1.51 -4.83
N ALA A 190 9.96 2.13 -4.51
CA ALA A 190 9.54 3.39 -5.14
C ALA A 190 10.43 4.54 -4.65
N MET A 191 11.03 5.27 -5.59
CA MET A 191 11.52 6.62 -5.34
C MET A 191 10.38 7.63 -5.54
N VAL A 192 9.48 7.34 -6.48
CA VAL A 192 8.19 8.03 -6.67
C VAL A 192 7.19 6.97 -7.12
N GLY A 193 6.08 6.82 -6.41
CA GLY A 193 4.94 5.99 -6.82
C GLY A 193 3.69 6.85 -6.89
N ALA A 194 2.94 6.75 -7.98
CA ALA A 194 1.69 7.49 -8.18
C ALA A 194 0.56 6.53 -8.56
N GLY A 195 -0.51 6.52 -7.76
CA GLY A 195 -1.74 5.78 -8.04
C GLY A 195 -2.83 6.73 -8.49
N ALA A 196 -3.54 6.37 -9.57
CA ALA A 196 -4.66 7.15 -10.08
C ALA A 196 -5.87 6.26 -10.32
N VAL A 197 -7.05 6.76 -9.95
CA VAL A 197 -8.36 6.18 -10.22
C VAL A 197 -9.22 7.29 -10.80
N VAL A 198 -9.79 7.10 -12.00
CA VAL A 198 -10.63 8.11 -12.66
C VAL A 198 -11.88 7.45 -13.21
N THR A 199 -13.03 8.11 -13.06
CA THR A 199 -14.31 7.68 -13.64
C THR A 199 -14.73 8.67 -14.69
N VAL A 200 -14.94 8.19 -15.92
CA VAL A 200 -15.39 9.02 -17.04
C VAL A 200 -16.80 8.60 -17.44
N ALA A 201 -17.69 9.59 -17.54
CA ALA A 201 -19.02 9.44 -18.11
C ALA A 201 -19.30 10.60 -19.06
N ASP A 202 -19.91 10.31 -20.21
CA ASP A 202 -20.24 11.30 -21.24
C ASP A 202 -19.04 12.19 -21.64
N GLY A 203 -17.87 11.57 -21.77
CA GLY A 203 -16.61 12.23 -22.15
C GLY A 203 -15.97 13.10 -21.06
N LYS A 204 -16.53 13.15 -19.85
CA LYS A 204 -16.02 13.96 -18.74
C LYS A 204 -15.69 13.14 -17.52
N CYS A 205 -14.66 13.57 -16.79
CA CYS A 205 -14.31 13.00 -15.50
C CYS A 205 -15.39 13.36 -14.46
N THR A 206 -16.06 12.36 -13.91
CA THR A 206 -17.10 12.53 -12.87
C THR A 206 -16.56 12.30 -11.46
N SER A 207 -15.51 11.50 -11.33
CA SER A 207 -14.79 11.32 -10.07
C SER A 207 -13.33 10.97 -10.32
N ALA A 208 -12.44 11.40 -9.43
CA ALA A 208 -11.04 11.05 -9.46
C ALA A 208 -10.49 10.89 -8.04
N SER A 209 -9.50 10.01 -7.90
CA SER A 209 -8.68 9.85 -6.70
C SER A 209 -7.25 9.64 -7.13
N VAL A 210 -6.34 10.41 -6.54
CA VAL A 210 -4.90 10.35 -6.84
C VAL A 210 -4.16 10.29 -5.52
N ALA A 211 -3.17 9.43 -5.44
CA ALA A 211 -2.27 9.34 -4.29
C ALA A 211 -0.82 9.21 -4.75
N ILE A 212 0.10 9.68 -3.90
CA ILE A 212 1.53 9.63 -4.15
C ILE A 212 2.29 9.06 -2.95
N GLY A 213 3.36 8.32 -3.19
CA GLY A 213 4.24 7.74 -2.18
C GLY A 213 5.67 7.57 -2.66
N GLY A 214 6.56 7.02 -1.82
CA GLY A 214 7.99 6.85 -2.09
C GLY A 214 8.85 8.10 -1.90
N LEU A 215 8.24 9.28 -1.78
CA LEU A 215 8.95 10.55 -1.62
C LEU A 215 8.51 11.38 -0.41
N THR A 216 7.55 10.91 0.38
CA THR A 216 7.07 11.55 1.62
C THR A 216 7.04 10.50 2.73
N PRO A 217 6.92 10.86 4.02
CA PRO A 217 7.00 9.91 5.13
C PRO A 217 5.95 8.79 5.09
N ASN A 218 4.83 9.00 4.39
CA ASN A 218 3.80 8.02 4.12
C ASN A 218 3.06 8.38 2.82
N ALA A 219 2.21 7.49 2.31
CA ALA A 219 1.42 7.80 1.12
C ALA A 219 0.43 8.94 1.40
N ARG A 220 0.29 9.89 0.46
CA ARG A 220 -0.57 11.07 0.59
C ARG A 220 -1.61 11.14 -0.52
N PRO A 221 -2.85 11.58 -0.23
CA PRO A 221 -3.79 11.95 -1.27
C PRO A 221 -3.34 13.24 -1.98
N CYS A 222 -3.75 13.41 -3.24
CA CYS A 222 -3.42 14.57 -4.07
C CYS A 222 -4.69 15.34 -4.48
N PRO A 223 -5.37 16.04 -3.54
CA PRO A 223 -6.61 16.75 -3.83
C PRO A 223 -6.43 17.88 -4.85
N SER A 224 -5.26 18.53 -4.89
CA SER A 224 -4.97 19.61 -5.85
C SER A 224 -4.94 19.08 -7.29
N VAL A 225 -4.42 17.86 -7.48
CA VAL A 225 -4.50 17.15 -8.77
C VAL A 225 -5.95 16.82 -9.12
N VAL A 226 -6.72 16.27 -8.17
CA VAL A 226 -8.13 15.88 -8.38
C VAL A 226 -9.00 17.06 -8.81
N ALA A 227 -8.79 18.24 -8.21
CA ALA A 227 -9.53 19.45 -8.55
C ALA A 227 -9.37 19.87 -10.03
N GLY A 228 -8.21 19.58 -10.64
CA GLY A 228 -7.95 19.85 -12.05
C GLY A 228 -8.58 18.84 -13.03
N LEU A 229 -9.14 17.73 -12.53
CA LEU A 229 -9.68 16.65 -13.35
C LEU A 229 -11.20 16.65 -13.39
N VAL A 230 -11.86 16.81 -12.24
CA VAL A 230 -13.32 16.65 -12.14
C VAL A 230 -14.04 17.70 -12.99
N GLY A 231 -15.00 17.25 -13.81
CA GLY A 231 -15.76 18.06 -14.75
C GLY A 231 -15.07 18.31 -16.10
N GLN A 232 -13.80 17.90 -16.26
CA GLN A 232 -13.03 18.10 -17.48
C GLN A 232 -13.09 16.90 -18.41
N GLU A 233 -12.87 17.15 -19.70
CA GLU A 233 -12.46 16.12 -20.65
C GLU A 233 -10.98 15.80 -20.42
N LEU A 234 -10.65 14.53 -20.21
CA LEU A 234 -9.30 14.09 -19.82
C LEU A 234 -8.32 14.05 -21.01
N THR A 235 -8.11 15.18 -21.69
CA THR A 235 -7.08 15.30 -22.74
C THR A 235 -5.67 15.24 -22.14
N ASP A 236 -4.65 14.91 -22.94
CA ASP A 236 -3.26 14.84 -22.45
C ASP A 236 -2.82 16.15 -21.78
N GLY A 237 -3.19 17.30 -22.37
CA GLY A 237 -2.89 18.61 -21.79
C GLY A 237 -3.57 18.87 -20.45
N VAL A 238 -4.81 18.39 -20.25
CA VAL A 238 -5.51 18.48 -18.95
C VAL A 238 -4.81 17.61 -17.92
N LEU A 239 -4.44 16.38 -18.29
CA LEU A 239 -3.74 15.46 -17.39
C LEU A 239 -2.37 15.99 -16.96
N GLU A 240 -1.59 16.53 -17.89
CA GLU A 240 -0.29 17.14 -17.60
C GLU A 240 -0.42 18.40 -16.74
N ALA A 241 -1.42 19.24 -17.00
CA ALA A 241 -1.67 20.43 -16.20
C ALA A 241 -2.10 20.08 -14.77
N ALA A 242 -3.04 19.15 -14.61
CA ALA A 242 -3.49 18.68 -13.30
C ALA A 242 -2.34 18.00 -12.53
N ALA A 243 -1.51 17.21 -13.19
CA ALA A 243 -0.40 16.52 -12.55
C ALA A 243 0.63 17.47 -11.91
N LYS A 244 0.82 18.68 -12.46
CA LYS A 244 1.70 19.70 -11.86
C LYS A 244 1.23 20.18 -10.49
N ALA A 245 -0.08 20.17 -10.24
CA ALA A 245 -0.66 20.56 -8.97
C ALA A 245 -0.27 19.62 -7.81
N VAL A 246 0.32 18.45 -8.09
CA VAL A 246 0.86 17.58 -7.04
C VAL A 246 1.89 18.31 -6.17
N ALA A 247 2.59 19.32 -6.71
CA ALA A 247 3.55 20.12 -5.95
C ALA A 247 2.94 20.73 -4.68
N ASP A 248 1.64 21.07 -4.71
CA ASP A 248 0.89 21.65 -3.59
C ASP A 248 0.49 20.59 -2.55
N ASP A 249 0.50 19.31 -2.92
CA ASP A 249 0.06 18.19 -2.06
C ASP A 249 1.22 17.47 -1.35
N LEU A 250 2.47 17.67 -1.81
CA LEU A 250 3.66 16.98 -1.27
C LEU A 250 4.02 17.41 0.16
N GLY A 251 3.68 18.65 0.54
CA GLY A 251 4.17 19.27 1.76
C GLY A 251 5.68 19.53 1.74
N ASP A 252 6.24 19.74 2.93
CA ASP A 252 7.63 20.14 3.12
C ASP A 252 8.60 18.96 3.29
N GLU A 253 8.09 17.80 3.73
CA GLU A 253 8.88 16.62 4.08
C GLU A 253 9.16 15.70 2.87
N VAL A 254 9.65 16.26 1.76
CA VAL A 254 10.07 15.42 0.65
C VAL A 254 11.41 14.76 0.97
N THR A 255 11.39 13.44 1.12
CA THR A 255 12.56 12.64 1.49
C THR A 255 13.51 12.45 0.32
N GLY A 256 14.82 12.37 0.59
CA GLY A 256 15.84 11.96 -0.36
C GLY A 256 16.82 10.99 0.28
N ASP A 257 17.61 10.29 -0.55
CA ASP A 257 18.64 9.36 -0.10
C ASP A 257 19.82 9.32 -1.08
N ILE A 258 20.72 8.36 -0.89
CA ILE A 258 21.89 8.13 -1.76
C ILE A 258 21.54 7.77 -3.21
N HIS A 259 20.28 7.42 -3.51
CA HIS A 259 19.82 7.02 -4.83
C HIS A 259 19.12 8.15 -5.58
N ALA A 260 18.44 9.05 -4.86
CA ALA A 260 17.76 10.19 -5.43
C ALA A 260 17.59 11.29 -4.37
N SER A 261 17.98 12.52 -4.73
CA SER A 261 17.71 13.70 -3.90
C SER A 261 16.20 13.97 -3.79
N GLY A 262 15.77 14.62 -2.71
CA GLY A 262 14.39 15.05 -2.55
C GLY A 262 13.96 16.00 -3.67
N GLU A 263 14.86 16.86 -4.15
CA GLU A 263 14.61 17.75 -5.29
C GLU A 263 14.30 16.97 -6.58
N TYR A 264 15.10 15.93 -6.89
CA TYR A 264 14.86 15.09 -8.06
C TYR A 264 13.51 14.35 -7.94
N ARG A 265 13.20 13.79 -6.77
CA ARG A 265 11.90 13.13 -6.55
C ARG A 265 10.74 14.11 -6.69
N ARG A 266 10.86 15.34 -6.17
CA ARG A 266 9.87 16.41 -6.33
C ARG A 266 9.63 16.75 -7.80
N GLN A 267 10.69 16.82 -8.61
CA GLN A 267 10.57 17.06 -10.06
C GLN A 267 9.94 15.88 -10.81
N MET A 268 10.17 14.65 -10.35
CA MET A 268 9.60 13.45 -10.97
C MET A 268 8.14 13.19 -10.55
N ALA A 269 7.68 13.72 -9.41
CA ALA A 269 6.30 13.60 -8.95
C ALA A 269 5.25 13.92 -10.04
N PRO A 270 5.25 15.11 -10.67
CA PRO A 270 4.26 15.43 -11.70
C PRO A 270 4.37 14.53 -12.94
N VAL A 271 5.58 14.05 -13.29
CA VAL A 271 5.78 13.14 -14.43
C VAL A 271 5.09 11.80 -14.18
N PHE A 272 5.24 11.22 -12.99
CA PHE A 272 4.65 9.93 -12.66
C PHE A 272 3.15 10.03 -12.35
N VAL A 273 2.68 11.14 -11.81
CA VAL A 273 1.23 11.43 -11.72
C VAL A 273 0.60 11.50 -13.11
N ALA A 274 1.19 12.23 -14.06
CA ALA A 274 0.69 12.31 -15.43
C ALA A 274 0.64 10.93 -16.11
N ARG A 275 1.69 10.11 -15.94
CA ARG A 275 1.72 8.74 -16.48
C ARG A 275 0.61 7.86 -15.91
N ALA A 276 0.42 7.89 -14.59
CA ALA A 276 -0.66 7.14 -13.94
C ALA A 276 -2.03 7.59 -14.45
N LEU A 277 -2.25 8.90 -14.62
CA LEU A 277 -3.50 9.45 -15.15
C LEU A 277 -3.75 9.07 -16.61
N MET A 278 -2.72 9.14 -17.46
CA MET A 278 -2.82 8.78 -18.88
C MET A 278 -3.19 7.31 -19.07
N GLU A 279 -2.60 6.42 -18.29
CA GLU A 279 -2.94 4.99 -18.31
C GLU A 279 -4.33 4.75 -17.68
N ALA A 280 -4.64 5.40 -16.55
CA ALA A 280 -5.95 5.27 -15.89
C ALA A 280 -7.11 5.75 -16.76
N ARG A 281 -6.91 6.75 -17.62
CA ARG A 281 -7.91 7.20 -18.60
C ARG A 281 -8.26 6.10 -19.63
N GLY A 282 -7.31 5.25 -19.97
CA GLY A 282 -7.42 4.27 -21.05
C GLY A 282 -8.39 3.13 -20.80
N GLY A 283 -8.69 2.84 -19.52
CA GLY A 283 -9.55 1.72 -19.11
C GLY A 283 -8.85 0.37 -19.25
#